data_AF-A0A3S4JXK7-F1
#
_entry.id   AF-A0A3S4JXK7-F1
#
_cell.length_a   1.000
_cell.length_b   1.000
_cell.length_c   1.000
_cell.angle_alpha   90.00
_cell.angle_beta   90.00
_cell.angle_gamma   90.00
#
_symmetry.space_group_name_H-M   'P 1'
#
loop_
_entity.id
_entity.type
_entity.pdbx_description
1 polymer ?
#
loop_
_entity_poly.entity_id
_entity_poly.type
_entity_poly.pdbx_seq_one_letter_code
_entity_poly.pdbx_strand_id
1 'polypeptide(L)'
;MNLKPGYSKDQDTDAATGVLKNDGFWPDLVLADFRRSRTIPLDIPASLAEQALLSAVFEVNAALAGVKTRYTMQGISQAADVEGPQLNGKSALCAQYEKSVFARAKADLLGEFTAVNTATLTAISTVTTPAKPCLPKPLLCCVLSRAQAV
;
A
#
# COMPACT_ATOMS: atom_id res chain seq x y z
N MET A 1 10.47 29.85 -26.69
CA MET A 1 9.77 28.86 -25.82
C MET A 1 10.12 29.15 -24.37
N ASN A 2 9.14 29.45 -23.52
CA ASN A 2 9.34 29.63 -22.09
C ASN A 2 9.24 28.27 -21.40
N LEU A 3 10.38 27.72 -20.99
CA LEU A 3 10.44 26.55 -20.14
C LEU A 3 10.06 26.95 -18.70
N LYS A 4 9.14 26.18 -18.12
CA LYS A 4 8.63 26.33 -16.75
C LYS A 4 9.80 26.22 -15.76
N PRO A 5 9.95 27.12 -14.77
CA PRO A 5 11.02 27.01 -13.78
C PRO A 5 10.64 25.94 -12.76
N GLY A 6 11.45 24.88 -12.68
CA GLY A 6 11.27 23.87 -11.63
C GLY A 6 11.73 22.48 -12.03
N TYR A 7 12.98 22.32 -12.43
CA TYR A 7 13.68 21.06 -12.22
C TYR A 7 15.18 21.32 -12.05
N SER A 8 15.60 21.54 -10.81
CA SER A 8 17.02 21.61 -10.45
C SER A 8 17.60 20.20 -10.60
N LYS A 9 18.57 20.06 -11.51
CA LYS A 9 19.28 18.80 -11.83
C LYS A 9 20.19 18.28 -10.70
N ASP A 10 20.21 18.96 -9.56
CA ASP A 10 21.15 18.67 -8.47
C ASP A 10 20.63 17.56 -7.53
N GLN A 11 19.39 17.09 -7.72
CA GLN A 11 18.79 16.00 -6.94
C GLN A 11 19.22 14.60 -7.41
N ASP A 12 20.01 14.50 -8.49
CA ASP A 12 20.37 13.23 -9.14
C ASP A 12 21.75 12.69 -8.72
N THR A 13 22.34 13.25 -7.67
CA THR A 13 23.64 12.78 -7.14
C THR A 13 23.53 12.40 -5.68
N ASP A 14 22.68 11.44 -5.36
CA ASP A 14 23.08 10.31 -4.52
C ASP A 14 22.00 9.24 -4.60
N ALA A 15 22.35 8.01 -4.34
CA ALA A 15 21.42 6.98 -3.94
C ALA A 15 20.77 7.41 -2.60
N ALA A 16 19.77 8.30 -2.67
CA ALA A 16 19.19 9.02 -1.54
C ALA A 16 18.94 8.08 -0.36
N THR A 17 19.80 8.19 0.65
CA THR A 17 19.81 7.36 1.85
C THR A 17 18.84 7.95 2.87
N GLY A 18 17.57 8.08 2.47
CA GLY A 18 16.49 8.49 3.37
C GLY A 18 16.18 7.38 4.37
N VAL A 19 16.28 7.68 5.66
CA VAL A 19 15.86 6.77 6.74
C VAL A 19 14.52 7.27 7.29
N LEU A 20 13.48 6.46 7.13
CA LEU A 20 12.18 6.70 7.74
C LEU A 20 12.23 6.22 9.19
N LYS A 21 12.05 7.16 10.12
CA LYS A 21 11.95 6.89 11.56
C LYS A 21 10.52 6.54 11.94
N ASN A 22 10.37 5.44 12.69
CA ASN A 22 9.07 4.91 13.12
C ASN A 22 8.78 5.24 14.59
N ASP A 23 7.77 4.57 15.15
CA ASP A 23 7.27 4.75 16.51
C ASP A 23 8.06 4.02 17.61
N GLY A 24 9.21 3.45 17.27
CA GLY A 24 10.10 2.72 18.19
C GLY A 24 9.70 1.27 18.49
N PHE A 25 8.46 0.85 18.21
CA PHE A 25 8.07 -0.56 18.29
C PHE A 25 8.39 -1.30 16.99
N TRP A 26 8.04 -0.68 15.87
CA TRP A 26 8.38 -1.18 14.54
C TRP A 26 9.76 -0.69 14.11
N PRO A 27 10.49 -1.47 13.29
CA PRO A 27 11.82 -1.07 12.83
C PRO A 27 11.75 0.16 11.91
N ASP A 28 12.82 0.96 11.96
CA ASP A 28 13.06 2.02 10.98
C ASP A 28 13.31 1.41 9.59
N LEU A 29 12.95 2.15 8.54
CA LEU A 29 13.06 1.68 7.16
C LEU A 29 13.98 2.58 6.34
N VAL A 30 14.75 1.99 5.43
CA VAL A 30 15.68 2.71 4.57
C VAL A 30 15.16 2.71 3.13
N LEU A 31 15.16 3.89 2.49
CA LEU A 31 14.69 4.06 1.12
C LEU A 31 15.48 3.21 0.12
N ALA A 32 16.79 3.09 0.31
CA ALA A 32 17.66 2.26 -0.52
C ALA A 32 17.27 0.77 -0.46
N ASP A 33 16.89 0.28 0.72
CA ASP A 33 16.46 -1.12 0.88
C ASP A 33 15.09 -1.35 0.25
N PHE A 34 14.18 -0.38 0.34
CA PHE A 34 12.91 -0.42 -0.40
C PHE A 34 13.14 -0.53 -1.91
N ARG A 35 13.98 0.35 -2.47
CA ARG A 35 14.32 0.36 -3.90
C ARG A 35 14.95 -0.98 -4.33
N ARG A 36 15.90 -1.49 -3.57
CA ARG A 36 16.58 -2.77 -3.83
C ARG A 36 15.61 -3.95 -3.75
N SER A 37 14.82 -4.03 -2.69
CA SER A 37 13.87 -5.12 -2.41
C SER A 37 12.78 -5.23 -3.48
N ARG A 38 12.35 -4.10 -4.01
CA ARG A 38 11.24 -4.04 -4.99
C ARG A 38 11.67 -3.85 -6.43
N THR A 39 12.98 -3.79 -6.68
CA THR A 39 13.58 -3.50 -8.00
C THR A 39 12.94 -2.25 -8.61
N ILE A 40 12.86 -1.19 -7.81
CA ILE A 40 12.29 0.09 -8.25
C ILE A 40 13.35 0.80 -9.08
N PRO A 41 13.07 1.13 -10.35
CA PRO A 41 14.04 1.81 -11.18
C PRO A 41 14.36 3.20 -10.63
N LEU A 42 15.58 3.69 -10.91
CA LEU A 42 16.05 4.99 -10.43
C LEU A 42 15.43 6.17 -11.19
N ASP A 43 14.75 5.91 -12.32
CA ASP A 43 14.01 6.93 -13.08
C ASP A 43 12.80 7.48 -12.31
N ILE A 44 12.31 6.76 -11.30
CA ILE A 44 11.27 7.22 -10.38
C ILE A 44 11.89 8.23 -9.41
N PRO A 45 11.33 9.46 -9.32
CA PRO A 45 11.86 10.49 -8.44
C PRO A 45 11.90 10.00 -6.98
N ALA A 46 12.99 10.33 -6.28
CA ALA A 46 13.20 9.94 -4.88
C ALA A 46 12.06 10.42 -3.98
N SER A 47 11.62 11.67 -4.14
CA SER A 47 10.50 12.25 -3.41
C SER A 47 9.21 11.46 -3.52
N LEU A 48 8.91 10.90 -4.69
CA LEU A 48 7.71 10.08 -4.90
C LEU A 48 7.82 8.74 -4.17
N ALA A 49 8.99 8.11 -4.23
CA ALA A 49 9.26 6.87 -3.48
C ALA A 49 9.21 7.10 -1.96
N GLU A 50 9.69 8.25 -1.47
CA GLU A 50 9.61 8.65 -0.06
C GLU A 50 8.16 8.88 0.38
N GLN A 51 7.36 9.60 -0.41
CA GLN A 51 5.95 9.85 -0.13
C GLN A 51 5.14 8.55 -0.07
N ALA A 52 5.33 7.67 -1.06
CA ALA A 52 4.68 6.37 -1.09
C ALA A 52 5.09 5.50 0.12
N LEU A 53 6.36 5.52 0.51
CA LEU A 53 6.84 4.80 1.69
C LEU A 53 6.24 5.35 2.99
N LEU A 54 6.18 6.67 3.13
CA LEU A 54 5.61 7.32 4.31
C LEU A 54 4.10 7.02 4.46
N SER A 55 3.35 7.12 3.36
CA SER A 55 1.92 6.78 3.32
C SER A 55 1.70 5.30 3.69
N ALA A 56 2.48 4.39 3.09
CA ALA A 56 2.39 2.97 3.37
C ALA A 56 2.69 2.62 4.84
N VAL A 57 3.68 3.26 5.46
CA VAL A 57 3.98 3.07 6.89
C VAL A 57 2.80 3.50 7.74
N PHE A 58 2.21 4.66 7.47
CA PHE A 58 1.05 5.15 8.22
C PHE A 58 -0.12 4.16 8.18
N GLU A 59 -0.46 3.68 6.99
CA GLU A 59 -1.56 2.73 6.81
C GLU A 59 -1.29 1.36 7.43
N VAL A 60 -0.08 0.82 7.26
CA VAL A 60 0.29 -0.48 7.84
C VAL A 60 0.34 -0.39 9.36
N ASN A 61 0.86 0.70 9.93
CA ASN A 61 0.86 0.93 11.37
C ASN A 61 -0.56 1.00 11.93
N ALA A 62 -1.47 1.69 11.23
CA ALA A 62 -2.89 1.73 11.61
C ALA A 62 -3.52 0.33 11.60
N ALA A 63 -3.27 -0.46 10.56
CA ALA A 63 -3.78 -1.82 10.46
C ALA A 63 -3.20 -2.76 11.54
N LEU A 64 -1.96 -2.53 11.96
CA LEU A 64 -1.25 -3.35 12.96
C LEU A 64 -1.33 -2.80 14.39
N ALA A 65 -2.13 -1.76 14.64
CA ALA A 65 -2.27 -1.16 15.97
C ALA A 65 -2.66 -2.21 17.04
N GLY A 66 -3.60 -3.10 16.74
CA GLY A 66 -4.00 -4.17 17.65
C GLY A 66 -2.90 -5.21 17.90
N VAL A 67 -2.04 -5.48 16.91
CA VAL A 67 -0.90 -6.38 17.05
C VAL A 67 0.14 -5.77 17.99
N LYS A 68 0.46 -4.49 17.81
CA LYS A 68 1.34 -3.74 18.71
C LYS A 68 0.80 -3.77 20.15
N THR A 69 -0.48 -3.43 20.34
CA THR A 69 -1.10 -3.46 21.67
C THR A 69 -0.99 -4.83 22.35
N ARG A 70 -1.24 -5.92 21.60
CA ARG A 70 -1.11 -7.29 22.13
C ARG A 70 0.29 -7.58 22.66
N TYR A 71 1.33 -7.22 21.90
CA TYR A 71 2.71 -7.46 22.31
C TYR A 71 3.15 -6.54 23.45
N THR A 72 2.75 -5.28 23.43
CA THR A 72 3.02 -4.36 24.55
C THR A 72 2.37 -4.85 25.85
N MET A 73 1.17 -5.43 25.81
CA MET A 73 0.54 -6.04 26.98
C MET A 73 1.29 -7.28 27.51
N GLN A 74 2.06 -7.95 26.65
CA GLN A 74 2.93 -9.06 27.04
C GLN A 74 4.28 -8.59 27.60
N GLY A 75 4.50 -7.27 27.70
CA GLY A 75 5.75 -6.68 28.16
C GLY A 75 6.82 -6.56 27.06
N ILE A 76 6.47 -6.81 25.80
CA ILE A 76 7.39 -6.69 24.68
C ILE A 76 7.36 -5.27 24.12
N SER A 77 8.51 -4.60 24.17
CA SER A 77 8.65 -3.20 23.79
C SER A 77 9.00 -2.99 22.31
N GLN A 78 9.56 -4.00 21.64
CA GLN A 78 9.96 -3.91 20.23
C GLN A 78 9.59 -5.17 19.46
N ALA A 79 9.24 -5.03 18.19
CA ALA A 79 8.93 -6.17 17.31
C ALA A 79 10.12 -7.12 17.11
N ALA A 80 11.35 -6.63 17.27
CA ALA A 80 12.57 -7.44 17.19
C ALA A 80 12.71 -8.44 18.35
N ASP A 81 12.13 -8.11 19.51
CA ASP A 81 12.19 -8.93 20.73
C ASP A 81 11.12 -10.04 20.76
N VAL A 82 10.25 -10.09 19.75
CA VAL A 82 9.22 -11.12 19.65
C VAL A 82 9.86 -12.47 19.32
N GLU A 83 9.60 -13.45 20.20
CA GLU A 83 10.02 -14.83 20.01
C GLU A 83 9.44 -15.42 18.72
N GLY A 84 10.29 -16.11 17.96
CA GLY A 84 9.90 -16.75 16.71
C GLY A 84 11.09 -17.06 15.80
N PRO A 85 10.83 -17.55 14.59
CA PRO A 85 11.87 -17.79 13.60
C PRO A 85 12.64 -16.50 13.30
N GLN A 86 13.96 -16.60 13.22
CA GLN A 86 14.82 -15.50 12.84
C GLN A 86 15.78 -15.93 11.73
N LEU A 87 16.10 -15.02 10.83
CA LEU A 87 17.12 -15.21 9.81
C LEU A 87 18.15 -14.10 9.95
N ASN A 88 19.42 -14.46 10.18
CA ASN A 88 20.51 -13.50 10.38
C ASN A 88 20.20 -12.43 11.46
N GLY A 89 19.53 -12.82 12.56
CA GLY A 89 19.13 -11.91 13.64
C GLY A 89 17.93 -11.00 13.32
N LYS A 90 17.31 -11.15 12.15
CA LYS A 90 16.06 -10.46 11.81
C LYS A 90 14.87 -11.34 12.19
N SER A 91 14.06 -10.85 13.12
CA SER A 91 12.80 -11.52 13.51
C SER A 91 11.84 -11.66 12.33
N ALA A 92 11.14 -12.79 12.26
CA ALA A 92 10.08 -13.02 11.27
C ALA A 92 9.00 -11.91 11.30
N LEU A 93 8.69 -11.37 12.48
CA LEU A 93 7.72 -10.28 12.61
C LEU A 93 8.20 -9.00 11.92
N CYS A 94 9.46 -8.63 12.14
CA CYS A 94 10.09 -7.49 11.46
C CYS A 94 10.17 -7.69 9.94
N ALA A 95 10.52 -8.89 9.50
CA ALA A 95 10.56 -9.22 8.06
C ALA A 95 9.17 -9.14 7.41
N GLN A 96 8.13 -9.62 8.10
CA GLN A 96 6.76 -9.55 7.61
C GLN A 96 6.23 -8.10 7.57
N TYR A 97 6.56 -7.30 8.59
CA TYR A 97 6.25 -5.87 8.62
C TYR A 97 6.85 -5.14 7.42
N GLU A 98 8.16 -5.28 7.20
CA GLU A 98 8.87 -4.65 6.09
C GLU A 98 8.29 -5.07 4.73
N LYS A 99 8.02 -6.37 4.56
CA LYS A 99 7.39 -6.90 3.35
C LYS A 99 6.03 -6.24 3.08
N SER A 100 5.23 -6.04 4.13
CA SER A 100 3.88 -5.45 4.04
C SER A 100 3.96 -3.98 3.64
N VAL A 101 4.83 -3.19 4.30
CA VAL A 101 5.05 -1.78 3.96
C VAL A 101 5.54 -1.64 2.53
N PHE A 102 6.58 -2.39 2.13
CA PHE A 102 7.12 -2.29 0.77
C PHE A 102 6.13 -2.76 -0.30
N ALA A 103 5.21 -3.67 0.03
CA ALA A 103 4.17 -4.09 -0.90
C ALA A 103 3.20 -2.95 -1.17
N ARG A 104 2.76 -2.29 -0.10
CA ARG A 104 1.81 -1.18 -0.16
C ARG A 104 2.41 0.02 -0.87
N ALA A 105 3.62 0.44 -0.47
CA ALA A 105 4.33 1.55 -1.11
C ALA A 105 4.53 1.31 -2.61
N LYS A 106 4.88 0.08 -3.03
CA LYS A 106 4.98 -0.26 -4.45
C LYS A 106 3.62 -0.18 -5.16
N ALA A 107 2.54 -0.61 -4.52
CA ALA A 107 1.20 -0.52 -5.09
C ALA A 107 0.78 0.94 -5.34
N ASP A 108 1.11 1.84 -4.41
CA ASP A 108 0.83 3.27 -4.55
C ASP A 108 1.62 3.87 -5.71
N LEU A 109 2.92 3.57 -5.82
CA LEU A 109 3.77 3.98 -6.95
C LEU A 109 3.22 3.51 -8.31
N LEU A 110 2.77 2.25 -8.38
CA LEU A 110 2.19 1.72 -9.62
C LEU A 110 0.83 2.35 -9.93
N GLY A 111 0.00 2.64 -8.92
CA GLY A 111 -1.28 3.31 -9.09
C GLY A 111 -1.11 4.70 -9.70
N GLU A 112 -0.16 5.48 -9.18
CA GLU A 112 0.15 6.81 -9.69
C GLU A 112 0.77 6.77 -11.10
N PHE A 113 1.68 5.83 -11.37
CA PHE A 113 2.27 5.68 -12.69
C PHE A 113 1.23 5.23 -13.74
N THR A 114 0.30 4.33 -13.37
CA THR A 114 -0.75 3.88 -14.29
C THR A 114 -1.73 5.01 -14.59
N ALA A 115 -2.08 5.83 -13.59
CA ALA A 115 -2.94 7.00 -13.79
C ALA A 115 -2.30 8.03 -14.74
N VAL A 116 -1.01 8.32 -14.60
CA VAL A 116 -0.31 9.29 -15.47
C VAL A 116 -0.20 8.78 -16.92
N ASN A 117 0.06 7.49 -17.12
CA ASN A 117 0.22 6.92 -18.48
C ASN A 117 -1.12 6.64 -19.19
N THR A 118 -2.22 6.49 -18.46
CA THR A 118 -3.56 6.30 -19.06
C THR A 118 -4.29 7.61 -19.31
N ALA A 119 -3.99 8.67 -18.54
CA ALA A 119 -4.57 9.99 -18.73
C ALA A 119 -4.21 10.65 -20.08
N THR A 120 -3.06 10.31 -20.67
CA THR A 120 -2.62 10.86 -21.97
C THR A 120 -3.30 10.21 -23.18
N LEU A 121 -3.97 9.06 -23.00
CA LEU A 121 -4.66 8.34 -24.08
C LEU A 121 -6.19 8.46 -24.04
N THR A 122 -6.75 9.06 -22.98
CA THR A 122 -8.20 9.12 -22.80
C THR A 122 -8.77 10.51 -23.05
N ALA A 123 -8.46 11.07 -24.22
CA ALA A 123 -9.12 12.27 -24.74
C ALA A 123 -9.84 12.03 -26.08
N ILE A 124 -10.17 10.78 -26.44
CA ILE A 124 -11.09 10.49 -27.56
C ILE A 124 -11.76 9.13 -27.35
N SER A 125 -12.81 9.06 -26.52
CA SER A 125 -13.90 8.06 -26.65
C SER A 125 -14.94 8.28 -25.55
N THR A 126 -15.74 9.33 -25.67
CA THR A 126 -17.10 9.28 -25.15
C THR A 126 -17.93 8.42 -26.09
N VAL A 127 -17.81 7.09 -25.99
CA VAL A 127 -18.85 6.20 -26.52
C VAL A 127 -19.97 6.15 -25.47
N THR A 128 -20.97 7.00 -25.68
CA THR A 128 -22.25 6.92 -25.02
C THR A 128 -22.84 5.54 -25.29
N THR A 129 -22.81 4.66 -24.30
CA THR A 129 -23.60 3.43 -24.32
C THR A 129 -25.00 3.78 -23.79
N PRO A 130 -26.09 3.62 -24.57
CA PRO A 130 -27.43 3.84 -24.03
C PRO A 130 -27.75 2.72 -23.04
N ALA A 131 -28.05 3.12 -21.81
CA ALA A 131 -28.56 2.25 -20.76
C ALA A 131 -29.86 1.58 -21.22
N LYS A 132 -29.89 0.25 -21.17
CA LYS A 132 -31.11 -0.56 -21.34
C LYS A 132 -31.77 -0.72 -19.96
N PRO A 133 -32.96 -0.17 -19.70
CA PRO A 133 -33.62 -0.33 -18.41
C PRO A 133 -34.18 -1.76 -18.28
N CYS A 134 -33.60 -2.55 -17.38
CA CYS A 134 -34.20 -3.80 -16.93
C CYS A 134 -35.27 -3.47 -15.86
N LEU A 135 -36.54 -3.68 -16.22
CA LEU A 135 -37.67 -3.60 -15.29
C LEU A 135 -37.61 -4.73 -14.23
N PRO A 136 -38.10 -4.49 -13.00
CA PRO A 136 -38.11 -5.48 -11.93
C PRO A 136 -39.17 -6.57 -12.17
N LYS A 137 -38.77 -7.83 -12.00
CA LYS A 137 -39.67 -8.99 -12.01
C LYS A 137 -40.63 -8.92 -10.81
N PRO A 138 -41.95 -9.12 -10.99
CA PRO A 138 -42.86 -9.26 -9.86
C PRO A 138 -42.69 -10.63 -9.21
N LEU A 139 -42.60 -10.61 -7.87
CA LEU A 139 -42.77 -11.75 -6.99
C LEU A 139 -44.19 -12.31 -7.18
N LEU A 140 -44.31 -13.51 -7.73
CA LEU A 140 -45.57 -14.26 -7.73
C LEU A 140 -45.43 -15.47 -6.81
N CYS A 141 -46.34 -15.51 -5.83
CA CYS A 141 -46.65 -16.56 -4.88
C CYS A 141 -46.42 -17.97 -5.40
N CYS A 142 -45.57 -18.74 -4.71
CA CYS A 142 -45.76 -20.19 -4.61
C CYS A 142 -46.36 -20.47 -3.24
N VAL A 143 -47.65 -20.82 -3.29
CA VAL A 143 -48.51 -21.22 -2.19
C VAL A 143 -48.18 -22.67 -1.82
N LEU A 144 -48.62 -23.07 -0.62
CA LEU A 144 -48.76 -24.42 -0.07
C LEU A 144 -47.50 -25.06 0.54
N SER A 145 -47.56 -25.79 1.65
CA SER A 145 -48.51 -25.96 2.76
C SER A 145 -47.87 -27.07 3.58
N ARG A 146 -47.44 -26.82 4.82
CA ARG A 146 -47.18 -27.87 5.81
C ARG A 146 -47.55 -27.37 7.19
N ALA A 147 -48.84 -27.51 7.51
CA ALA A 147 -49.34 -27.55 8.87
C ALA A 147 -49.44 -29.02 9.32
N GLN A 148 -49.15 -29.22 10.60
CA GLN A 148 -49.00 -30.49 11.32
C GLN A 148 -50.34 -31.14 11.74
N ALA A 149 -50.20 -32.36 12.28
CA ALA A 149 -51.06 -33.07 13.24
C ALA A 149 -52.21 -33.91 12.66
N VAL A 150 -52.10 -35.25 12.76
CA VAL A 150 -52.66 -36.10 13.84
C VAL A 150 -51.72 -37.29 14.04
#